data_AF-A0A7M3BJQ3-F1
#
_entry.id   AF-A0A7M3BJQ3-F1
#
_cell.length_a   1.000
_cell.length_b   1.000
_cell.length_c   1.000
_cell.angle_alpha   90.00
_cell.angle_beta   90.00
_cell.angle_gamma   90.00
#
_symmetry.space_group_name_H-M   'P 1'
#
loop_
_entity.id
_entity.type
_entity.pdbx_description
1 polymer ?
#
loop_
_entity_poly.entity_id
_entity_poly.type
_entity_poly.pdbx_seq_one_letter_code
_entity_poly.pdbx_strand_id
1 'polypeptide(L)'
;DALRKIFVNQATVGSADQFEGLWKSRLPGIPLKPLHSQPREIPYDGDRLCLELDQKSEHWASLLDAPGFVIGVSGVLPSEPQVDCYSVNR
;
A
#
# COMPACT_ATOMS: atom_id res chain seq x y z
N ASP A 1 -6.55 -14.51 -3.68
CA ASP A 1 -7.36 -14.15 -2.49
C ASP A 1 -6.60 -13.87 -1.19
N ALA A 2 -5.69 -14.74 -0.75
CA ALA A 2 -4.99 -14.54 0.53
C ALA A 2 -4.17 -13.24 0.57
N LEU A 3 -3.37 -12.96 -0.46
CA LEU A 3 -2.61 -11.71 -0.59
C LEU A 3 -3.52 -10.47 -0.51
N ARG A 4 -4.66 -10.49 -1.23
CA ARG A 4 -5.63 -9.40 -1.18
C ARG A 4 -6.14 -9.16 0.23
N LYS A 5 -6.53 -10.21 0.96
CA LYS A 5 -7.02 -10.07 2.34
C LYS A 5 -5.93 -9.54 3.27
N ILE A 6 -4.69 -9.98 3.11
CA ILE A 6 -3.57 -9.54 3.95
C ILE A 6 -3.27 -8.07 3.69
N PHE A 7 -3.03 -7.68 2.44
CA PHE A 7 -2.66 -6.30 2.12
C PHE A 7 -3.78 -5.29 2.36
N VAL A 8 -5.04 -5.63 2.06
CA VAL A 8 -6.16 -4.69 2.27
C VAL A 8 -6.50 -4.52 3.75
N ASN A 9 -6.37 -5.57 4.57
CA ASN A 9 -6.86 -5.55 5.95
C ASN A 9 -5.77 -5.44 7.02
N GLN A 10 -4.52 -5.80 6.70
CA GLN A 10 -3.44 -5.94 7.70
C GLN A 10 -2.19 -5.14 7.35
N ALA A 11 -2.12 -4.53 6.16
CA ALA A 11 -1.02 -3.63 5.86
C ALA A 11 -1.20 -2.31 6.63
N THR A 12 -0.10 -1.83 7.18
CA THR A 12 0.04 -0.46 7.64
C THR A 12 0.82 0.31 6.60
N VAL A 13 0.32 1.47 6.18
CA VAL A 13 1.03 2.36 5.27
C VAL A 13 1.13 3.75 5.88
N GLY A 14 2.31 4.33 5.85
CA GLY A 14 2.53 5.70 6.31
C GLY A 14 3.72 6.33 5.62
N SER A 15 3.83 7.65 5.72
CA SER A 15 5.07 8.36 5.37
C SER A 15 6.24 7.83 6.20
N ALA A 16 7.45 7.95 5.66
CA ALA A 16 8.67 7.46 6.30
C ALA A 16 8.80 7.91 7.78
N ASP A 17 8.39 9.14 8.09
CA ASP A 17 8.49 9.72 9.42
C ASP A 17 7.36 9.28 10.38
N GLN A 18 6.17 8.96 9.85
CA GLN A 18 5.00 8.59 10.67
C GLN A 18 4.84 7.07 10.85
N PHE A 19 5.44 6.28 9.97
CA PHE A 19 5.23 4.84 9.90
C PHE A 19 5.48 4.13 11.24
N GLU A 20 6.59 4.44 11.93
CA GLU A 20 6.94 3.76 13.18
C GLU A 20 5.87 3.95 14.27
N GLY A 21 5.30 5.15 14.37
CA GLY A 21 4.22 5.47 15.30
C GLY A 21 2.93 4.72 14.97
N LEU A 22 2.56 4.67 13.70
CA LEU A 22 1.40 3.90 13.22
C LEU A 22 1.57 2.41 13.51
N TRP A 23 2.73 1.85 13.20
CA TRP A 23 3.05 0.44 13.38
C TRP A 23 2.97 0.02 14.85
N LYS A 24 3.64 0.76 15.75
CA LYS A 24 3.61 0.51 17.20
C LYS A 24 2.20 0.61 17.77
N SER A 25 1.40 1.53 17.26
CA SER A 25 0.02 1.77 17.71
C SER A 25 -1.01 0.85 17.04
N ARG A 26 -0.57 -0.04 16.13
CA ARG A 26 -1.43 -0.91 15.31
C ARG A 26 -2.50 -0.13 14.54
N LEU A 27 -2.16 1.06 14.08
CA LEU A 27 -3.00 1.87 13.21
C LEU A 27 -2.68 1.55 11.75
N PRO A 28 -3.70 1.50 10.86
CA PRO A 28 -3.50 1.14 9.46
C PRO A 28 -2.84 2.26 8.64
N GLY A 29 -2.97 3.51 9.07
CA GLY A 29 -2.48 4.66 8.29
C GLY A 29 -3.28 4.86 7.00
N ILE A 30 -2.61 4.88 5.85
CA ILE A 30 -3.24 5.05 4.53
C ILE A 30 -3.79 3.70 4.04
N PRO A 31 -5.11 3.56 3.82
CA PRO A 31 -5.68 2.32 3.30
C PRO A 31 -5.19 1.97 1.89
N LEU A 32 -4.97 0.67 1.65
CA LEU A 32 -4.74 0.11 0.32
C LEU A 32 -6.07 -0.37 -0.29
N LYS A 33 -6.47 0.23 -1.41
CA LYS A 33 -7.71 -0.10 -2.11
C LYS A 33 -7.45 -0.97 -3.33
N PRO A 34 -8.13 -2.11 -3.50
CA PRO A 34 -7.98 -2.92 -4.69
C PRO A 34 -8.55 -2.21 -5.91
N LEU A 35 -7.77 -2.20 -6.99
CA LEU A 35 -8.25 -1.74 -8.30
C LEU A 35 -9.10 -2.81 -8.98
N HIS A 36 -10.08 -2.38 -9.78
CA HIS A 36 -10.92 -3.29 -10.56
C HIS A 36 -10.15 -3.97 -11.69
N SER A 37 -9.16 -3.29 -12.24
CA SER A 37 -8.25 -3.79 -13.26
C SER A 37 -6.89 -3.10 -13.12
N GLN A 38 -5.86 -3.71 -13.68
CA GLN A 38 -4.55 -3.09 -13.78
C GLN A 38 -4.61 -1.79 -14.64
N PRO A 39 -4.00 -0.68 -14.20
CA PRO A 39 -3.86 0.53 -15.01
C PRO A 39 -3.11 0.24 -16.33
N ARG A 40 -3.47 0.93 -17.40
CA ARG A 40 -2.85 0.73 -18.73
C ARG A 40 -1.46 1.37 -18.83
N GLU A 41 -1.19 2.30 -17.93
CA GLU A 41 0.03 3.10 -17.83
C GLU A 41 1.19 2.33 -17.21
N ILE A 42 0.95 1.14 -16.65
CA ILE A 42 1.99 0.30 -16.02
C ILE A 42 2.15 -1.02 -16.79
N PRO A 43 3.35 -1.63 -16.80
CA PRO A 43 3.60 -2.89 -17.51
C PRO A 43 2.65 -4.00 -17.06
N TYR A 44 1.96 -4.64 -18.01
CA TYR A 44 1.07 -5.76 -17.75
C TYR A 44 1.86 -7.07 -17.69
N ASP A 45 1.74 -7.81 -16.58
CA ASP A 45 2.42 -9.08 -16.38
C ASP A 45 1.49 -10.22 -15.89
N GLY A 46 0.18 -10.05 -16.06
CA GLY A 46 -0.78 -11.15 -16.06
C GLY A 46 -1.50 -11.39 -14.74
N ASP A 47 -0.84 -11.31 -13.58
CA ASP A 47 -1.40 -11.87 -12.33
C ASP A 47 -1.17 -11.03 -11.05
N ARG A 48 -0.97 -9.71 -11.18
CA ARG A 48 -0.73 -8.85 -10.01
C ARG A 48 -1.99 -8.31 -9.36
N LEU A 49 -2.01 -8.40 -8.02
CA LEU A 49 -2.92 -7.62 -7.19
C LEU A 49 -2.53 -6.15 -7.26
N CYS A 50 -3.27 -5.36 -8.03
CA CYS A 50 -3.06 -3.92 -8.10
C CYS A 50 -3.85 -3.22 -6.98
N LEU A 51 -3.13 -2.45 -6.16
CA LEU A 51 -3.69 -1.67 -5.06
C LEU A 51 -3.34 -0.19 -5.26
N GLU A 52 -4.26 0.70 -4.95
CA GLU A 52 -4.00 2.15 -4.88
C GLU A 52 -3.99 2.63 -3.42
N LEU A 53 -3.14 3.61 -3.14
CA LEU A 53 -3.18 4.35 -1.88
C LEU A 53 -4.41 5.25 -1.86
N ASP A 54 -5.17 5.22 -0.76
CA ASP A 54 -6.34 6.07 -0.63
C ASP A 54 -5.98 7.55 -0.36
N GLN A 55 -6.08 8.37 -1.40
CA GLN A 55 -5.79 9.80 -1.32
C GLN A 55 -6.76 10.59 -0.41
N LYS A 56 -7.89 9.98 -0.02
CA LYS A 56 -8.85 10.59 0.92
C LYS A 56 -8.47 10.35 2.38
N SER A 57 -7.42 9.58 2.65
CA SER A 57 -6.92 9.35 4.01
C SER A 57 -6.43 10.65 4.65
N GLU A 58 -6.66 10.83 5.95
CA GLU A 58 -6.08 11.93 6.73
C GLU A 58 -4.54 11.91 6.72
N HIS A 59 -3.94 10.73 6.53
CA HIS A 59 -2.50 10.55 6.45
C HIS A 59 -1.92 10.87 5.07
N TRP A 60 -2.75 11.15 4.05
CA TRP A 60 -2.28 11.40 2.68
C TRP A 60 -1.38 12.65 2.60
N ALA A 61 -1.74 13.71 3.31
CA ALA A 61 -1.01 14.97 3.27
C ALA A 61 0.45 14.81 3.73
N SER A 62 0.72 13.97 4.74
CA SER A 62 2.08 13.75 5.24
C SER A 62 2.99 13.02 4.24
N LEU A 63 2.40 12.34 3.26
CA LEU A 63 3.11 11.61 2.22
C LEU A 63 3.71 12.57 1.17
N LEU A 64 3.09 13.74 0.98
CA LEU A 64 3.52 14.74 -0.01
C LEU A 64 4.82 15.45 0.37
N ASP A 65 5.06 15.59 1.68
CA ASP A 65 6.25 16.26 2.22
C ASP A 65 7.35 15.27 2.61
N ALA A 66 7.05 13.97 2.63
CA ALA A 66 7.98 12.93 3.03
C ALA A 66 8.87 12.47 1.86
N PRO A 67 10.10 12.00 2.14
CA PRO A 67 10.99 11.44 1.12
C PRO A 67 10.48 10.11 0.53
N GLY A 68 9.42 9.53 1.12
CA GLY A 68 8.80 8.30 0.68
C GLY A 68 7.78 7.79 1.70
N PHE A 69 7.27 6.59 1.43
CA PHE A 69 6.36 5.88 2.33
C PHE A 69 6.88 4.47 2.59
N VAL A 70 6.34 3.88 3.65
CA VAL A 70 6.66 2.53 4.09
C VAL A 70 5.38 1.71 4.10
N ILE A 71 5.44 0.50 3.56
CA ILE A 71 4.39 -0.51 3.69
C ILE A 71 4.91 -1.58 4.67
N GLY A 72 4.26 -1.69 5.81
CA GLY A 72 4.45 -2.79 6.74
C GLY A 72 3.34 -3.81 6.57
N VAL A 73 3.69 -5.08 6.42
CA VAL A 73 2.71 -6.17 6.38
C VAL A 73 3.01 -7.10 7.54
N SER A 74 1.99 -7.38 8.35
CA SER A 74 2.06 -8.38 9.42
C SER A 74 1.31 -9.65 9.01
N GLY A 75 1.63 -10.76 9.66
CA GLY A 75 0.99 -12.05 9.42
C GLY A 75 1.85 -13.03 8.63
N VAL A 76 1.27 -14.18 8.31
CA VAL A 76 1.95 -15.26 7.59
C VAL A 76 1.73 -15.07 6.09
N LEU A 77 2.78 -14.65 5.40
CA LEU A 77 2.83 -14.62 3.95
C LEU A 77 3.30 -16.00 3.43
N PRO A 78 2.67 -16.56 2.38
CA PRO A 78 3.06 -17.85 1.83
C PRO A 78 4.46 -17.82 1.19
N SER A 79 4.90 -16.65 0.73
CA SER A 79 6.23 -16.36 0.20
C SER A 79 6.51 -14.86 0.32
N GLU A 80 7.77 -14.46 0.13
CA GLU A 80 8.09 -13.04 0.00
C GLU A 80 7.36 -12.44 -1.20
N PRO A 81 6.58 -11.35 -1.03
CA PRO A 81 5.82 -10.75 -2.10
C PRO A 81 6.75 -9.91 -2.99
N GLN A 82 6.61 -10.05 -4.30
CA GLN A 82 7.19 -9.10 -5.24
C GLN A 82 6.31 -7.85 -5.29
N VAL A 83 6.90 -6.70 -5.00
CA VAL A 83 6.22 -5.41 -4.94
C VAL A 83 6.86 -4.46 -5.93
N ASP A 84 6.04 -3.95 -6.86
CA ASP A 84 6.40 -2.83 -7.72
C ASP A 84 5.56 -1.62 -7.32
N CYS A 85 6.18 -0.45 -7.37
CA CYS A 85 5.53 0.82 -7.04
C CYS A 85 5.51 1.72 -8.28
N TYR A 86 4.34 2.26 -8.59
CA TYR A 86 4.12 3.13 -9.74
C TYR A 86 3.38 4.40 -9.31
N SER A 87 3.78 5.53 -9.88
CA SER A 87 2.97 6.76 -9.88
C SER A 87 2.32 6.90 -11.25
N VAL A 88 0.99 6.91 -11.28
CA VAL A 88 0.20 7.13 -12.51
C VAL A 88 -0.52 8.46 -12.39
N ASN A 89 -0.34 9.33 -13.39
CA ASN A 89 -1.14 10.54 -13.51
C ASN A 89 -2.48 10.14 -14.12
N ARG A 90 -3.57 10.31 -13.37
CA ARG A 90 -4.94 10.15 -13.89
C ARG A 90 -5.49 11.50 -14.34
#